data_AF-A0A4U5VLH0-F1
#
_entry.id   AF-A0A4U5VLH0-F1
#
_cell.length_a   1.000
_cell.length_b   1.000
_cell.length_c   1.000
_cell.angle_alpha   90.00
_cell.angle_beta   90.00
_cell.angle_gamma   90.00
#
_symmetry.space_group_name_H-M   'P 1'
#
loop_
_entity.id
_entity.type
_entity.pdbx_description
1 polymer ?
#
loop_
_entity_poly.entity_id
_entity_poly.type
_entity_poly.pdbx_seq_one_letter_code
_entity_poly.pdbx_strand_id
1 'polypeptide(L)'
;MATLFFGKIKNKDIIIHGSALGCAIIRPPRDGGIRYRGLTQEQIRSVQVLPVDYEIEYICRGNRVIVGPKVRKCLPNGTWTDLSQHSRCLLLCPRVWTSLENGRVSSWPLGPPVEGTVLHYSCLPGFILMGRNSTQCNKMGKWDMPKPVCHYDRHYKVPLPPAESSMLPGSGDTLSSCLILMKSQHRLLSSDNRARQGGVRVRGNSGTKYPQLQPGERL
;
A
#
# COMPACT_ATOMS: atom_id res chain seq x y z
N MET A 1 -27.25 6.51 -33.12
CA MET A 1 -25.82 6.14 -33.26
C MET A 1 -25.02 7.44 -33.27
N ALA A 2 -24.47 7.86 -32.12
CA ALA A 2 -23.79 9.14 -32.00
C ALA A 2 -22.33 9.01 -32.45
N THR A 3 -21.96 9.73 -33.49
CA THR A 3 -20.61 9.79 -34.04
C THR A 3 -19.81 10.87 -33.30
N LEU A 4 -18.90 10.47 -32.40
CA LEU A 4 -17.95 11.39 -31.77
C LEU A 4 -16.78 11.63 -32.73
N PHE A 5 -16.83 12.74 -33.48
CA PHE A 5 -15.69 13.22 -34.26
C PHE A 5 -14.65 13.85 -33.32
N PHE A 6 -13.56 13.13 -33.05
CA PHE A 6 -12.34 13.74 -32.53
C PHE A 6 -11.67 14.53 -33.66
N GLY A 7 -11.93 15.84 -33.70
CA GLY A 7 -11.30 16.75 -34.66
C GLY A 7 -9.78 16.75 -34.49
N LYS A 8 -9.06 16.44 -35.58
CA LYS A 8 -7.62 16.75 -35.70
C LYS A 8 -7.46 18.25 -35.52
N ILE A 9 -6.70 18.66 -34.52
CA ILE A 9 -6.30 20.05 -34.29
C ILE A 9 -5.52 20.49 -35.53
N LYS A 10 -6.17 21.28 -36.40
CA LYS A 10 -5.54 21.79 -37.62
C LYS A 10 -4.54 22.87 -37.20
N ASN A 11 -3.43 22.94 -37.94
CA ASN A 11 -2.28 23.82 -37.71
C ASN A 11 -2.57 25.34 -37.83
N LYS A 12 -3.83 25.78 -37.68
CA LYS A 12 -4.31 27.16 -37.87
C LYS A 12 -4.96 27.79 -36.63
N ASP A 13 -5.06 27.08 -35.51
CA ASP A 13 -5.57 27.66 -34.24
C ASP A 13 -4.44 28.10 -33.28
N ILE A 14 -3.24 28.36 -33.80
CA ILE A 14 -2.20 29.06 -33.05
C ILE A 14 -2.54 30.55 -33.11
N ILE A 15 -3.37 31.01 -32.17
CA ILE A 15 -3.81 32.41 -32.08
C ILE A 15 -2.60 33.29 -31.76
N ILE A 16 -2.19 34.10 -32.74
CA ILE A 16 -1.34 35.27 -32.55
C ILE A 16 -2.26 36.49 -32.40
N HIS A 17 -2.01 37.29 -31.35
CA HIS A 17 -2.65 38.56 -30.95
C HIS A 17 -3.83 38.51 -29.95
N GLY A 18 -3.53 38.96 -28.71
CA GLY A 18 -4.47 39.66 -27.83
C GLY A 18 -5.35 38.79 -26.93
N SER A 19 -4.95 38.60 -25.67
CA SER A 19 -5.63 37.83 -24.59
C SER A 19 -5.68 36.31 -24.83
N ALA A 20 -4.62 35.63 -24.43
CA ALA A 20 -4.56 34.17 -24.52
C ALA A 20 -5.47 33.52 -23.45
N LEU A 21 -6.74 33.32 -23.78
CA LEU A 21 -7.71 32.52 -23.03
C LEU A 21 -7.36 31.03 -23.12
N GLY A 22 -6.20 30.65 -22.60
CA GLY A 22 -5.71 29.29 -22.69
C GLY A 22 -4.55 29.05 -21.74
N CYS A 23 -4.12 27.80 -21.62
CA CYS A 23 -3.17 27.39 -20.60
C CYS A 23 -1.78 27.17 -21.20
N ALA A 24 -0.75 27.63 -20.48
CA ALA A 24 0.62 27.39 -20.86
C ALA A 24 0.98 25.89 -20.85
N ILE A 25 1.92 25.49 -21.70
CA ILE A 25 2.44 24.13 -21.74
C ILE A 25 3.14 23.76 -20.43
N ILE A 26 2.82 22.58 -19.87
CA ILE A 26 3.46 22.07 -18.65
C ILE A 26 4.72 21.27 -19.00
N ARG A 27 5.81 21.46 -18.28
CA ARG A 27 7.00 20.61 -18.45
C ARG A 27 6.75 19.20 -17.89
N PRO A 28 7.18 18.13 -18.59
CA PRO A 28 6.99 16.77 -18.11
C PRO A 28 7.73 16.53 -16.78
N PRO A 29 7.19 15.66 -15.90
CA PRO A 29 7.87 15.30 -14.65
C PRO A 29 9.14 14.48 -14.92
N ARG A 30 10.11 14.54 -14.00
CA ARG A 30 11.44 13.89 -14.12
C ARG A 30 11.35 12.41 -14.52
N ASP A 31 10.49 11.64 -13.86
CA ASP A 31 10.33 10.18 -14.04
C ASP A 31 9.11 9.80 -14.90
N GLY A 32 8.62 10.74 -15.70
CA GLY A 32 7.44 10.56 -16.53
C GLY A 32 7.41 11.44 -17.77
N GLY A 33 6.22 11.56 -18.33
CA GLY A 33 5.91 12.39 -19.48
C GLY A 33 4.49 12.92 -19.38
N ILE A 34 4.11 13.76 -20.34
CA ILE A 34 2.75 14.25 -20.49
C ILE A 34 2.32 13.93 -21.91
N ARG A 35 1.12 13.35 -22.04
CA ARG A 35 0.49 13.09 -23.32
C ARG A 35 -0.42 14.25 -23.67
N TYR A 36 -0.04 14.95 -24.73
CA TYR A 36 -0.83 15.99 -25.37
C TYR A 36 -1.64 15.35 -26.49
N ARG A 37 -2.95 15.23 -26.31
CA ARG A 37 -3.83 14.56 -27.29
C ARG A 37 -3.88 15.36 -28.59
N GLY A 38 -3.58 14.71 -29.71
CA GLY A 38 -3.69 15.32 -31.04
C GLY A 38 -2.58 16.30 -31.40
N LEU A 39 -1.48 16.34 -30.65
CA LEU A 39 -0.28 17.12 -30.99
C LEU A 39 0.93 16.20 -31.22
N THR A 40 1.73 16.54 -32.21
CA THR A 40 3.03 15.93 -32.49
C THR A 40 4.13 16.55 -31.62
N GLN A 41 5.30 15.90 -31.54
CA GLN A 41 6.41 16.40 -30.73
C GLN A 41 6.92 17.75 -31.24
N GLU A 42 6.87 17.97 -32.54
CA GLU A 42 7.26 19.22 -33.19
C GLU A 42 6.27 20.34 -32.84
N GLN A 43 4.97 20.06 -32.89
CA GLN A 43 3.94 21.01 -32.49
C GLN A 43 4.01 21.35 -30.99
N ILE A 44 4.34 20.38 -30.14
CA ILE A 44 4.54 20.59 -28.70
C ILE A 44 5.71 21.56 -28.42
N ARG A 45 6.74 21.59 -29.29
CA ARG A 45 7.87 22.53 -29.16
C ARG A 45 7.51 23.97 -29.57
N SER A 46 6.55 24.14 -30.46
CA SER A 46 6.14 25.46 -30.96
C SER A 46 4.91 26.04 -30.26
N VAL A 47 4.03 25.19 -29.72
CA VAL A 47 2.80 25.64 -29.06
C VAL A 47 3.12 26.24 -27.69
N GLN A 48 2.63 27.45 -27.45
CA GLN A 48 2.81 28.14 -26.17
C GLN A 48 1.54 28.09 -25.31
N VAL A 49 0.37 28.03 -25.95
CA VAL A 49 -0.94 28.10 -25.30
C VAL A 49 -1.84 26.99 -25.82
N LEU A 50 -2.48 26.26 -24.92
CA LEU A 50 -3.47 25.22 -25.20
C LEU A 50 -4.88 25.78 -24.95
N PRO A 51 -5.87 25.43 -25.79
CA PRO A 51 -7.22 25.99 -25.68
C PRO A 51 -7.91 25.59 -24.37
N VAL A 52 -8.92 26.37 -23.97
CA VAL A 52 -9.84 25.99 -22.89
C VAL A 52 -10.41 24.61 -23.13
N ASP A 53 -10.66 23.88 -22.05
CA ASP A 53 -11.11 22.49 -22.03
C ASP A 53 -10.12 21.45 -22.57
N TYR A 54 -8.93 21.86 -23.02
CA TYR A 54 -7.89 20.92 -23.42
C TYR A 54 -7.43 20.05 -22.25
N GLU A 55 -7.28 18.74 -22.49
CA GLU A 55 -6.86 17.78 -21.47
C GLU A 55 -5.47 17.23 -21.76
N ILE A 56 -4.67 17.16 -20.70
CA ILE A 56 -3.38 16.48 -20.68
C ILE A 56 -3.41 15.31 -19.71
N GLU A 57 -2.67 14.25 -20.03
CA GLU A 57 -2.54 13.09 -19.16
C GLU A 57 -1.08 12.86 -18.79
N TYR A 58 -0.79 12.78 -17.49
CA TYR A 58 0.52 12.37 -16.99
C TYR A 58 0.72 10.87 -17.18
N ILE A 59 1.90 10.49 -17.67
CA ILE A 59 2.31 9.12 -17.91
C ILE A 59 3.61 8.85 -17.18
N CYS A 60 3.68 7.74 -16.44
CA CYS A 60 4.90 7.33 -15.73
C CYS A 60 5.71 6.34 -16.55
N ARG A 61 7.04 6.40 -16.42
CA ARG A 61 7.95 5.44 -17.06
C ARG A 61 8.11 4.17 -16.20
N GLY A 62 8.26 3.02 -16.86
CA GLY A 62 8.51 1.74 -16.20
C GLY A 62 7.31 1.28 -15.35
N ASN A 63 7.60 0.69 -14.19
CA ASN A 63 6.61 0.17 -13.23
C ASN A 63 6.17 1.20 -12.18
N ARG A 64 6.38 2.50 -12.44
CA ARG A 64 5.97 3.59 -11.56
C ARG A 64 4.49 3.88 -11.70
N VAL A 65 3.89 4.40 -10.63
CA VAL A 65 2.49 4.84 -10.58
C VAL A 65 2.41 6.34 -10.36
N ILE A 66 1.35 6.95 -10.89
CA ILE A 66 1.07 8.36 -10.71
C ILE A 66 0.40 8.58 -9.35
N VAL A 67 0.97 9.49 -8.55
CA VAL A 67 0.40 9.97 -7.29
C VAL A 67 0.07 11.44 -7.45
N GLY A 68 -1.19 11.80 -7.20
CA GLY A 68 -1.76 13.11 -7.51
C GLY A 68 -2.63 13.09 -8.78
N PRO A 69 -3.04 14.26 -9.29
CA PRO A 69 -3.90 14.36 -10.46
C PRO A 69 -3.28 13.73 -11.71
N LYS A 70 -3.94 12.71 -12.28
CA LYS A 70 -3.47 12.04 -13.49
C LYS A 70 -3.79 12.84 -14.76
N VAL A 71 -4.95 13.47 -14.79
CA VAL A 71 -5.43 14.29 -15.90
C VAL A 71 -5.58 15.71 -15.41
N ARG A 72 -5.20 16.68 -16.24
CA ARG A 72 -5.49 18.09 -15.99
C ARG A 72 -6.20 18.70 -17.19
N LYS A 73 -7.14 19.58 -16.90
CA LYS A 73 -7.95 20.27 -17.89
C LYS A 73 -7.65 21.77 -17.86
N CYS A 74 -7.56 22.40 -19.03
CA CYS A 74 -7.39 23.84 -19.12
C CYS A 74 -8.70 24.56 -18.82
N LEU A 75 -8.68 25.52 -17.90
CA LEU A 75 -9.84 26.29 -17.48
C LEU A 75 -9.94 27.63 -18.24
N PRO A 76 -11.13 28.24 -18.32
CA PRO A 76 -11.32 29.55 -18.98
C PRO A 76 -10.47 30.68 -18.41
N ASN A 77 -10.05 30.56 -17.14
CA ASN A 77 -9.18 31.54 -16.47
C ASN A 77 -7.69 31.38 -16.83
N GLY A 78 -7.35 30.52 -17.80
CA GLY A 78 -5.97 30.29 -18.24
C GLY A 78 -5.14 29.38 -17.32
N THR A 79 -5.77 28.71 -16.36
CA THR A 79 -5.10 27.82 -15.40
C THR A 79 -5.49 26.36 -15.60
N TRP A 80 -4.60 25.43 -15.22
CA TRP A 80 -4.90 24.01 -15.21
C TRP A 80 -5.64 23.62 -13.93
N THR A 81 -6.52 22.62 -14.02
CA THR A 81 -7.11 22.01 -12.81
C THR A 81 -6.03 21.46 -11.87
N ASP A 82 -6.32 21.48 -10.57
CA ASP A 82 -5.51 20.87 -9.51
C ASP A 82 -4.04 21.33 -9.46
N LEU A 83 -3.77 22.59 -9.84
CA LEU A 83 -2.42 23.17 -9.83
C LEU A 83 -1.72 23.09 -8.46
N SER A 84 -2.49 23.13 -7.37
CA SER A 84 -1.97 23.01 -6.00
C SER A 84 -1.42 21.61 -5.67
N GLN A 85 -1.85 20.57 -6.40
CA GLN A 85 -1.44 19.18 -6.15
C GLN A 85 -0.38 18.72 -7.14
N HIS A 86 0.76 18.25 -6.63
CA HIS A 86 1.87 17.79 -7.47
C HIS A 86 1.67 16.35 -7.94
N SER A 87 1.66 16.16 -9.26
CA SER A 87 1.63 14.84 -9.90
C SER A 87 3.05 14.25 -9.95
N ARG A 88 3.28 13.14 -9.25
CA ARG A 88 4.60 12.48 -9.15
C ARG A 88 4.55 11.02 -9.58
N CYS A 89 5.61 10.55 -10.23
CA CYS A 89 5.76 9.16 -10.65
C CYS A 89 6.62 8.39 -9.64
N LEU A 90 5.98 7.61 -8.78
CA LEU A 90 6.64 6.93 -7.66
C LEU A 90 6.66 5.41 -7.89
N LEU A 91 7.70 4.75 -7.38
CA LEU A 91 7.77 3.29 -7.38
C LEU A 91 6.85 2.70 -6.31
N LEU A 92 6.25 1.55 -6.62
CA LEU A 92 5.48 0.76 -5.66
C LEU A 92 6.41 -0.09 -4.78
N CYS A 93 6.04 -0.22 -3.51
CA CYS A 93 6.63 -1.23 -2.62
C CYS A 93 5.76 -2.49 -2.54
N PRO A 94 6.36 -3.65 -2.20
CA PRO A 94 5.62 -4.90 -2.04
C PRO A 94 4.51 -4.79 -0.99
N ARG A 95 3.26 -5.11 -1.38
CA ARG A 95 2.09 -5.07 -0.49
C ARG A 95 2.10 -6.15 0.60
N VAL A 96 2.95 -7.17 0.51
CA VAL A 96 3.05 -8.23 1.52
C VAL A 96 3.42 -7.72 2.93
N TRP A 97 3.84 -6.46 3.04
CA TRP A 97 4.20 -5.78 4.29
C TRP A 97 3.04 -4.98 4.89
N THR A 98 1.98 -4.72 4.13
CA THR A 98 0.81 -3.97 4.62
C THR A 98 -0.15 -4.82 5.45
N SER A 99 0.29 -6.00 5.87
CA SER A 99 -0.43 -6.92 6.76
C SER A 99 0.57 -7.59 7.70
N LEU A 100 0.14 -7.88 8.92
CA LEU A 100 0.98 -8.52 9.93
C LEU A 100 0.14 -9.57 10.66
N GLU A 101 0.64 -10.80 10.71
CA GLU A 101 -0.01 -11.88 11.44
C GLU A 101 0.02 -11.59 12.94
N ASN A 102 -1.09 -11.84 13.63
CA ASN A 102 -1.28 -11.52 15.05
C ASN A 102 -0.97 -10.05 15.40
N GLY A 103 -1.15 -9.15 14.44
CA GLY A 103 -0.88 -7.74 14.58
C GLY A 103 -1.77 -6.85 13.71
N ARG A 104 -1.46 -5.57 13.73
CA ARG A 104 -2.10 -4.51 12.95
C ARG A 104 -1.01 -3.71 12.26
N VAL A 105 -1.37 -3.16 11.09
CA VAL A 105 -0.50 -2.28 10.32
C VAL A 105 -1.25 -1.00 10.02
N SER A 106 -0.66 0.15 10.35
CA SER A 106 -1.13 1.44 9.87
C SER A 106 -0.16 1.96 8.82
N SER A 107 -0.71 2.53 7.74
CA SER A 107 0.07 3.08 6.63
C SER A 107 -0.14 4.57 6.52
N TRP A 108 0.94 5.32 6.28
CA TRP A 108 0.86 6.74 5.98
C TRP A 108 1.79 7.15 4.82
N PRO A 109 1.31 7.89 3.83
CA PRO A 109 -0.10 8.21 3.57
C PRO A 109 -0.94 6.96 3.27
N LEU A 110 -2.27 7.08 3.37
CA LEU A 110 -3.20 6.00 3.03
C LEU A 110 -3.17 5.72 1.52
N GLY A 111 -3.37 4.45 1.16
CA GLY A 111 -3.44 4.00 -0.23
C GLY A 111 -2.37 2.95 -0.58
N PRO A 112 -2.10 2.71 -1.87
CA PRO A 112 -1.03 1.84 -2.31
C PRO A 112 0.33 2.29 -1.75
N PRO A 113 1.17 1.35 -1.24
CA PRO A 113 2.48 1.71 -0.72
C PRO A 113 3.40 2.11 -1.87
N VAL A 114 3.85 3.37 -1.85
CA VAL A 114 4.75 3.97 -2.83
C VAL A 114 5.97 4.56 -2.12
N GLU A 115 6.97 5.01 -2.86
CA GLU A 115 8.11 5.76 -2.32
C GLU A 115 7.67 6.81 -1.28
N GLY A 116 8.26 6.75 -0.09
CA GLY A 116 7.94 7.61 1.05
C GLY A 116 6.82 7.10 1.96
N THR A 117 6.04 6.09 1.57
CA THR A 117 5.05 5.46 2.46
C THR A 117 5.75 4.85 3.68
N VAL A 118 5.21 5.12 4.86
CA VAL A 118 5.65 4.56 6.14
C VAL A 118 4.58 3.59 6.64
N LEU A 119 5.02 2.41 7.08
CA LEU A 119 4.19 1.45 7.80
C LEU A 119 4.59 1.44 9.27
N HIS A 120 3.59 1.43 10.14
CA HIS A 120 3.74 1.21 11.57
C HIS A 120 3.05 -0.08 11.98
N TYR A 121 3.73 -0.87 12.80
CA TYR A 121 3.31 -2.19 13.23
C TYR A 121 2.98 -2.18 14.72
N SER A 122 1.91 -2.88 15.08
CA SER A 122 1.58 -3.22 16.46
C SER A 122 1.09 -4.66 16.54
N CYS A 123 1.34 -5.32 17.66
CA CYS A 123 0.83 -6.67 17.88
C CYS A 123 -0.53 -6.64 18.58
N LEU A 124 -1.33 -7.68 18.37
CA LEU A 124 -2.57 -7.89 19.11
C LEU A 124 -2.26 -8.16 20.59
N PRO A 125 -3.24 -7.97 21.49
CA PRO A 125 -3.07 -8.33 22.90
C PRO A 125 -2.62 -9.79 23.06
N GLY A 126 -1.63 -10.02 23.92
CA GLY A 126 -1.01 -11.34 24.10
C GLY A 126 0.10 -11.68 23.12
N PHE A 127 0.52 -10.72 22.29
CA PHE A 127 1.66 -10.88 21.40
C PHE A 127 2.68 -9.75 21.58
N ILE A 128 3.96 -10.09 21.46
CA ILE A 128 5.10 -9.17 21.54
C ILE A 128 5.69 -9.00 20.13
N LEU A 129 5.97 -7.74 19.78
CA LEU A 129 6.58 -7.38 18.51
C LEU A 129 8.09 -7.66 18.53
N MET A 130 8.54 -8.50 17.61
CA MET A 130 9.96 -8.80 17.37
C MET A 130 10.42 -8.10 16.08
N GLY A 131 11.37 -7.18 16.22
CA GLY A 131 11.90 -6.36 15.12
C GLY A 131 11.49 -4.88 15.25
N ARG A 132 11.69 -4.11 14.16
CA ARG A 132 11.36 -2.69 14.15
C ARG A 132 9.85 -2.48 13.99
N ASN A 133 9.29 -1.56 14.77
CA ASN A 133 7.87 -1.20 14.70
C ASN A 133 7.51 -0.31 13.51
N SER A 134 8.47 0.07 12.67
CA SER A 134 8.21 0.86 11.48
C SER A 134 9.18 0.54 10.35
N THR A 135 8.70 0.75 9.11
CA THR A 135 9.51 0.68 7.90
C THR A 135 9.01 1.70 6.89
N GLN A 136 9.92 2.22 6.07
CA GLN A 136 9.63 3.17 5.00
C GLN A 136 9.94 2.56 3.63
N CYS A 137 9.08 2.83 2.66
CA CYS A 137 9.30 2.51 1.26
C CYS A 137 10.33 3.48 0.67
N ASN A 138 11.49 2.98 0.29
CA ASN A 138 12.58 3.79 -0.24
C ASN A 138 12.41 4.10 -1.74
N LYS A 139 13.34 4.90 -2.28
CA LYS A 139 13.35 5.32 -3.70
C LYS A 139 13.52 4.19 -4.71
N MET A 140 13.88 2.99 -4.26
CA MET A 140 14.04 1.80 -5.10
C MET A 140 12.79 0.92 -5.09
N GLY A 141 11.70 1.34 -4.42
CA GLY A 141 10.49 0.53 -4.27
C GLY A 141 10.70 -0.67 -3.34
N LYS A 142 11.58 -0.53 -2.34
CA LYS A 142 11.83 -1.56 -1.32
C LYS A 142 11.60 -1.00 0.08
N TRP A 143 11.17 -1.87 0.99
CA TRP A 143 11.12 -1.56 2.41
C TRP A 143 12.54 -1.51 2.99
N ASP A 144 12.82 -0.50 3.79
CA ASP A 144 14.15 -0.20 4.34
C ASP A 144 14.57 -1.09 5.53
N MET A 145 13.61 -1.71 6.20
CA MET A 145 13.77 -2.56 7.38
C MET A 145 13.10 -3.89 7.09
N PRO A 146 13.44 -5.01 7.73
CA PRO A 146 12.75 -6.30 7.60
C PRO A 146 11.32 -6.28 8.18
N LYS A 147 10.44 -7.17 7.70
CA LYS A 147 9.07 -7.30 8.21
C LYS A 147 9.12 -7.89 9.63
N PRO A 148 8.52 -7.24 10.63
CA PRO A 148 8.54 -7.77 12.00
C PRO A 148 7.60 -8.97 12.15
N VAL A 149 7.70 -9.64 13.30
CA VAL A 149 6.86 -10.80 13.66
C VAL A 149 6.26 -10.58 15.05
N CYS A 150 5.00 -10.97 15.22
CA CYS A 150 4.32 -10.98 16.52
C CYS A 150 4.40 -12.39 17.13
N HIS A 151 5.11 -12.53 18.25
CA HIS A 151 5.23 -13.80 18.98
C HIS A 151 4.28 -13.83 20.18
N TYR A 152 3.68 -14.99 20.45
CA TYR A 152 2.83 -15.17 21.62
C TYR A 152 3.61 -14.94 22.91
N ASP A 153 3.06 -14.08 23.77
CA ASP A 153 3.59 -13.83 25.11
C ASP A 153 3.07 -14.87 26.09
N ARG A 154 3.97 -15.72 26.57
CA ARG A 154 3.66 -16.77 27.56
C ARG A 154 3.24 -16.21 28.92
N HIS A 155 3.51 -14.94 29.19
CA HIS A 155 3.16 -14.27 30.43
C HIS A 155 1.89 -13.42 30.31
N TYR A 156 1.23 -13.42 29.16
CA TYR A 156 0.02 -12.63 28.95
C TYR A 156 -1.12 -13.11 29.84
N LYS A 157 -1.54 -12.22 30.76
CA LYS A 157 -2.73 -12.42 31.58
C LYS A 157 -3.91 -11.77 30.88
N VAL A 158 -4.92 -12.58 30.57
CA VAL A 158 -6.17 -12.08 29.97
C VAL A 158 -6.81 -11.08 30.95
N PRO A 159 -7.08 -9.83 30.53
CA PRO A 159 -7.79 -8.89 31.37
C PRO A 159 -9.15 -9.45 31.78
N LEU A 160 -9.45 -9.45 33.08
CA LEU A 160 -10.78 -9.80 33.56
C LEU A 160 -11.77 -8.74 33.04
N PRO A 161 -12.97 -9.13 32.57
CA PRO A 161 -13.99 -8.17 32.20
C PRO A 161 -14.33 -7.29 33.41
N PRO A 162 -14.73 -6.02 33.19
CA PRO A 162 -15.24 -5.19 34.27
C PRO A 162 -16.37 -5.94 34.97
N ALA A 163 -16.31 -6.06 36.29
CA ALA A 163 -17.46 -6.54 37.06
C ALA A 163 -18.58 -5.51 36.85
N GLU A 164 -19.54 -5.81 35.97
CA GLU A 164 -20.73 -4.97 35.84
C GLU A 164 -21.46 -4.97 37.18
N SER A 165 -21.46 -3.82 37.84
CA SER A 165 -22.28 -3.55 39.02
C SER A 165 -23.73 -3.44 38.59
N SER A 166 -24.46 -4.57 38.53
CA SER A 166 -25.89 -4.71 38.89
C SER A 166 -26.47 -6.03 38.39
N MET A 167 -26.41 -7.08 39.20
CA MET A 167 -27.46 -8.09 39.17
C MET A 167 -28.60 -7.58 40.06
N LEU A 168 -29.72 -7.16 39.45
CA LEU A 168 -30.99 -7.09 40.18
C LEU A 168 -31.46 -8.53 40.44
N PRO A 169 -31.82 -8.90 41.69
CA PRO A 169 -32.38 -10.21 41.97
C PRO A 169 -33.86 -10.19 41.57
N GLY A 170 -34.19 -10.72 40.39
CA GLY A 170 -35.58 -10.67 39.95
C GLY A 170 -35.86 -11.33 38.60
N SER A 171 -35.64 -12.63 38.49
CA SER A 171 -36.53 -13.60 37.82
C SER A 171 -35.84 -14.95 37.72
N GLY A 172 -36.55 -15.99 38.12
CA GLY A 172 -36.12 -17.37 37.91
C GLY A 172 -35.94 -17.68 36.43
N ASP A 173 -35.20 -18.77 36.20
CA ASP A 173 -35.06 -19.48 34.93
C ASP A 173 -33.92 -19.00 34.01
N THR A 174 -32.70 -19.52 34.28
CA THR A 174 -31.80 -20.25 33.35
C THR A 174 -30.33 -20.18 33.78
N LEU A 175 -30.00 -20.65 34.99
CA LEU A 175 -28.60 -20.88 35.41
C LEU A 175 -27.87 -21.99 34.60
N SER A 176 -28.57 -22.67 33.68
CA SER A 176 -28.00 -23.73 32.84
C SER A 176 -27.35 -23.19 31.54
N SER A 177 -27.76 -22.01 31.05
CA SER A 177 -27.35 -21.54 29.72
C SER A 177 -26.02 -20.75 29.72
N CYS A 178 -25.72 -20.01 30.79
CA CYS A 178 -24.47 -19.21 30.87
C CYS A 178 -23.22 -20.04 31.20
N LEU A 179 -23.35 -21.13 31.96
CA LEU A 179 -22.22 -22.04 32.25
C LEU A 179 -21.72 -22.78 30.99
N ILE A 180 -22.55 -22.90 29.96
CA ILE A 180 -22.19 -23.57 28.70
C ILE A 180 -21.29 -22.68 27.84
N LEU A 181 -21.48 -21.34 27.87
CA LEU A 181 -20.67 -20.42 27.07
C LEU A 181 -19.24 -20.24 27.62
N MET A 182 -19.06 -20.24 28.96
CA MET A 182 -17.74 -20.15 29.60
C MET A 182 -16.90 -21.43 29.40
N LYS A 183 -17.52 -22.61 29.43
CA LYS A 183 -16.83 -23.90 29.21
C LYS A 183 -16.43 -24.12 27.74
N SER A 184 -17.09 -23.46 26.79
CA SER A 184 -16.76 -23.51 25.36
C SER A 184 -15.43 -22.80 25.05
N GLN A 185 -15.22 -21.60 25.60
CA GLN A 185 -13.98 -20.84 25.35
C GLN A 185 -12.74 -21.49 26.00
N HIS A 186 -12.90 -22.09 27.19
CA HIS A 186 -11.80 -22.82 27.84
C HIS A 186 -11.44 -24.14 27.11
N ARG A 187 -12.40 -24.77 26.43
CA ARG A 187 -12.17 -25.98 25.63
C ARG A 187 -11.51 -25.69 24.29
N LEU A 188 -11.84 -24.57 23.64
CA LEU A 188 -11.23 -24.18 22.37
C LEU A 188 -9.72 -23.89 22.53
N LEU A 189 -9.33 -23.18 23.60
CA LEU A 189 -7.91 -22.95 23.93
C LEU A 189 -7.16 -24.24 24.31
N SER A 190 -7.84 -25.24 24.88
CA SER A 190 -7.23 -26.55 25.18
C SER A 190 -7.13 -27.46 23.94
N SER A 191 -8.05 -27.34 22.98
CA SER A 191 -8.05 -28.16 21.76
C SER A 191 -6.95 -27.74 20.78
N ASP A 192 -6.63 -26.44 20.69
CA ASP A 192 -5.59 -25.91 19.81
C ASP A 192 -4.17 -26.27 20.33
N ASN A 193 -4.00 -26.41 21.65
CA ASN A 193 -2.77 -26.89 22.26
C ASN A 193 -2.54 -28.41 22.08
N ARG A 194 -3.59 -29.20 21.80
CA ARG A 194 -3.45 -30.66 21.56
C ARG A 194 -3.21 -31.00 20.10
N ALA A 195 -3.50 -30.09 19.16
CA ALA A 195 -3.27 -30.29 17.72
C ALA A 195 -1.80 -30.12 17.27
N ARG A 196 -0.90 -29.59 18.12
CA ARG A 196 0.56 -29.48 17.83
C ARG A 196 1.44 -30.54 18.51
N GLN A 197 0.88 -31.67 18.95
CA GLN A 197 1.67 -32.82 19.45
C GLN A 197 1.40 -34.13 18.69
N GLY A 198 1.00 -34.04 17.41
CA GLY A 198 0.80 -35.17 16.51
C GLY A 198 1.84 -35.26 15.39
N GLY A 199 2.99 -35.87 15.70
CA GLY A 199 3.95 -36.58 14.83
C GLY A 199 4.15 -36.20 13.36
N VAL A 200 5.37 -35.74 13.04
CA VAL A 200 6.09 -36.23 11.84
C VAL A 200 7.18 -37.19 12.34
N ARG A 201 6.94 -38.50 12.18
CA ARG A 201 7.97 -39.53 12.32
C ARG A 201 8.97 -39.37 11.17
N VAL A 202 10.16 -38.87 11.45
CA VAL A 202 11.29 -39.06 10.52
C VAL A 202 11.88 -40.43 10.82
N ARG A 203 11.65 -41.35 9.88
CA ARG A 203 12.20 -42.70 9.85
C ARG A 203 13.72 -42.58 9.79
N GLY A 204 14.43 -43.12 10.78
CA GLY A 204 15.89 -43.18 10.77
C GLY A 204 16.36 -43.98 9.57
N ASN A 205 17.20 -43.36 8.74
CA ASN A 205 18.04 -44.08 7.81
C ASN A 205 19.48 -43.60 8.00
N SER A 206 20.35 -44.58 8.25
CA SER A 206 21.78 -44.45 8.42
C SER A 206 22.48 -44.19 7.09
N GLY A 207 23.53 -43.35 7.15
CA GLY A 207 24.57 -43.24 6.13
C GLY A 207 24.34 -42.21 5.01
N THR A 208 25.12 -41.14 4.98
CA THR A 208 26.21 -40.93 3.99
C THR A 208 26.89 -39.56 4.15
N LYS A 209 28.20 -39.61 4.43
CA LYS A 209 29.32 -38.74 3.99
C LYS A 209 29.12 -37.21 3.94
N TYR A 210 29.80 -36.53 4.87
CA TYR A 210 30.31 -35.16 4.68
C TYR A 210 31.49 -35.16 3.68
N PRO A 211 31.54 -34.27 2.67
CA PRO A 211 32.79 -33.87 2.06
C PRO A 211 33.39 -32.70 2.86
N GLN A 212 34.58 -32.94 3.40
CA GLN A 212 35.53 -31.94 3.87
C GLN A 212 35.97 -31.06 2.68
N LEU A 213 35.88 -29.74 2.80
CA LEU A 213 36.62 -28.81 1.93
C LEU A 213 37.97 -28.52 2.61
N GLN A 214 39.06 -28.96 1.97
CA GLN A 214 40.42 -28.56 2.31
C GLN A 214 40.68 -27.12 1.82
N PRO A 215 41.44 -26.29 2.57
CA PRO A 215 42.06 -25.09 2.05
C PRO A 215 43.32 -25.44 1.25
N GLY A 216 43.42 -24.94 0.02
CA GLY A 216 44.59 -25.12 -0.84
C GLY A 216 45.78 -24.24 -0.43
N GLU A 217 46.97 -24.83 -0.47
CA GLU A 217 48.26 -24.15 -0.43
C GLU A 217 48.51 -23.38 -1.74
N ARG A 218 49.00 -22.14 -1.63
CA ARG A 218 49.93 -21.53 -2.60
C ARG A 218 50.67 -20.34 -1.97
N LEU A 219 51.85 -20.60 -1.42
CA LEU A 219 53.15 -19.99 -1.73
C LEU A 219 54.24 -20.63 -0.86
#